data_AF-A0A968UHY1-F1
#
_entry.id   AF-A0A968UHY1-F1
#
_cell.length_a   1.000
_cell.length_b   1.000
_cell.length_c   1.000
_cell.angle_alpha   90.00
_cell.angle_beta   90.00
_cell.angle_gamma   90.00
#
_symmetry.space_group_name_H-M   'P 1'
#
loop_
_entity.id
_entity.type
_entity.pdbx_description
1 polymer ?
#
loop_
_entity_poly.entity_id
_entity_poly.type
_entity_poly.pdbx_seq_one_letter_code
_entity_poly.pdbx_strand_id
1 'polypeptide(L)'
;MVWRHRTAGTNVVWFLEGNEIADFTTLTPVEAGWNMVGAADFTQDGRLDILWRHGTAGANVIWEMEGLELRDGYVLPAASPEWTPVV
;
A
#
# COMPACT_ATOMS: atom_id res chain seq x y z
N MET A 1 -1.58 8.96 5.56
CA MET A 1 -1.05 7.85 6.37
C MET A 1 -1.85 6.58 6.08
N VAL A 2 -1.24 5.40 6.13
CA VAL A 2 -1.92 4.13 5.82
C VAL A 2 -1.78 3.15 6.97
N TRP A 3 -2.87 2.48 7.34
CA TRP A 3 -2.94 1.46 8.37
C TRP A 3 -3.46 0.14 7.80
N ARG A 4 -2.97 -0.97 8.34
CA ARG A 4 -3.45 -2.31 7.98
C ARG A 4 -3.82 -3.13 9.21
N HIS A 5 -5.01 -3.71 9.17
CA HIS A 5 -5.41 -4.76 10.09
C HIS A 5 -4.86 -6.11 9.61
N ARG A 6 -3.73 -6.53 10.19
CA ARG A 6 -2.91 -7.65 9.68
C ARG A 6 -3.64 -8.99 9.57
N THR A 7 -4.70 -9.22 10.35
CA THR A 7 -5.46 -10.48 10.36
C THR A 7 -6.66 -10.46 9.43
N ALA A 8 -7.43 -9.36 9.37
CA ALA A 8 -8.58 -9.26 8.47
C ALA A 8 -8.22 -8.79 7.05
N GLY A 9 -7.00 -8.28 6.83
CA GLY A 9 -6.56 -7.78 5.54
C GLY A 9 -7.08 -6.39 5.17
N THR A 10 -8.02 -5.84 5.94
CA THR A 10 -8.57 -4.49 5.79
C THR A 10 -7.50 -3.41 5.94
N ASN A 11 -7.58 -2.38 5.08
CA ASN A 11 -6.64 -1.26 5.08
C ASN A 11 -7.40 0.05 5.19
N VAL A 12 -6.82 1.01 5.89
CA VAL A 12 -7.42 2.33 6.10
C VAL A 12 -6.41 3.39 5.70
N VAL A 13 -6.83 4.34 4.88
CA VAL A 13 -6.03 5.52 4.54
C VAL A 13 -6.60 6.69 5.30
N TRP A 14 -5.75 7.40 6.05
CA TRP A 14 -6.08 8.65 6.72
C TRP A 14 -5.44 9.81 5.97
N PHE A 15 -6.27 10.76 5.57
CA PHE A 15 -5.84 12.04 5.04
C PHE A 15 -5.71 13.04 6.19
N LEU A 16 -4.57 13.69 6.28
CA LEU A 16 -4.23 14.61 7.37
C LEU A 16 -4.12 16.03 6.82
N GLU A 17 -4.74 16.98 7.50
CA GLU A 17 -4.51 18.41 7.28
C GLU A 17 -3.90 19.01 8.56
N GLY A 18 -2.61 19.35 8.50
CA GLY A 18 -1.85 19.69 9.71
C GLY A 18 -1.80 18.51 10.70
N ASN A 19 -2.34 18.71 11.90
CA ASN A 19 -2.36 17.71 12.97
C ASN A 19 -3.73 17.03 13.14
N GLU A 20 -4.66 17.25 12.22
CA GLU A 20 -6.02 16.71 12.29
C GLU A 20 -6.26 15.69 11.16
N ILE A 21 -7.11 14.69 11.42
CA ILE A 21 -7.62 13.80 10.38
C ILE A 21 -8.74 14.55 9.66
N ALA A 22 -8.47 14.94 8.42
CA ALA A 22 -9.42 15.64 7.57
C ALA A 22 -10.39 14.68 6.88
N ASP A 23 -9.91 13.49 6.49
CA ASP A 23 -10.75 12.47 5.86
C ASP A 23 -10.13 11.07 6.02
N PHE A 24 -10.91 10.02 5.78
CA PHE A 24 -10.42 8.66 5.74
C PHE A 24 -11.25 7.76 4.82
N THR A 25 -10.61 6.70 4.31
CA THR A 25 -11.32 5.63 3.61
C THR A 25 -10.87 4.26 4.10
N THR A 26 -11.68 3.25 3.81
CA THR A 26 -11.29 1.85 3.92
C THR A 26 -11.09 1.30 2.51
N LEU A 27 -9.89 0.80 2.23
CA LEU A 27 -9.58 0.15 0.96
C LEU A 27 -10.02 -1.31 0.98
N THR A 28 -10.15 -1.88 -0.22
CA THR A 28 -10.42 -3.29 -0.41
C THR A 28 -9.46 -4.15 0.42
N PRO A 29 -9.95 -5.17 1.15
CA PRO A 29 -9.09 -6.06 1.90
C PRO A 29 -8.09 -6.76 0.98
N VAL A 30 -6.84 -6.85 1.44
CA VAL A 30 -5.81 -7.64 0.76
C VAL A 30 -5.66 -8.96 1.48
N GLU A 31 -5.74 -10.04 0.70
CA GLU A 31 -5.65 -11.41 1.17
C GLU A 31 -4.36 -11.71 1.97
N ALA A 32 -4.39 -12.84 2.68
CA ALA A 32 -3.26 -13.32 3.44
C ALA A 32 -2.04 -13.58 2.53
N GLY A 33 -0.83 -13.39 3.06
CA GLY A 33 0.42 -13.58 2.33
C GLY A 33 1.00 -12.27 1.77
N TRP A 34 0.16 -11.29 1.44
CA TRP A 34 0.61 -9.93 1.14
C TRP A 34 0.93 -9.16 2.41
N ASN A 35 1.94 -8.30 2.35
CA ASN A 35 2.39 -7.40 3.40
C ASN A 35 2.48 -5.99 2.82
N MET A 36 2.02 -5.00 3.60
CA MET A 36 2.23 -3.59 3.24
C MET A 36 3.64 -3.23 3.67
N VAL A 37 4.47 -2.82 2.71
CA VAL A 37 5.88 -2.50 2.97
C VAL A 37 6.03 -1.04 3.36
N GLY A 38 5.32 -0.15 2.66
CA GLY A 38 5.25 1.26 3.01
C GLY A 38 4.44 2.05 1.99
N ALA A 39 4.40 3.36 2.19
CA ALA A 39 3.68 4.28 1.34
C ALA A 39 4.56 5.50 1.02
N ALA A 40 4.68 5.82 -0.26
CA ALA A 40 5.49 6.92 -0.81
C ALA A 40 4.97 7.25 -2.21
N ASP A 41 5.40 8.38 -2.79
CA ASP A 41 5.15 8.69 -4.19
C ASP A 41 6.11 7.89 -5.08
N PHE A 42 5.70 6.68 -5.49
CA PHE A 42 6.52 5.78 -6.32
C PHE A 42 6.38 6.08 -7.80
N THR A 43 5.22 6.61 -8.22
CA THR A 43 4.90 6.92 -9.62
C THR A 43 5.29 8.34 -10.05
N GLN A 44 5.75 9.18 -9.10
CA GLN A 44 6.16 10.58 -9.31
C GLN A 44 5.03 11.50 -9.79
N ASP A 45 3.81 11.22 -9.35
CA ASP A 45 2.61 11.97 -9.71
C ASP A 45 2.20 12.98 -8.62
N GLY A 46 2.95 13.05 -7.52
CA GLY A 46 2.69 13.90 -6.37
C GLY A 46 1.67 13.33 -5.38
N ARG A 47 1.24 12.07 -5.56
CA ARG A 47 0.27 11.37 -4.71
C ARG A 47 0.92 10.22 -3.97
N LEU A 48 0.22 9.73 -2.94
CA LEU A 48 0.72 8.69 -2.06
C LEU A 48 0.39 7.31 -2.63
N ASP A 49 1.38 6.54 -3.05
CA ASP A 49 1.21 5.16 -3.47
C ASP A 49 1.50 4.17 -2.33
N ILE A 50 1.09 2.91 -2.46
CA ILE A 50 1.32 1.85 -1.46
C ILE A 50 2.10 0.68 -2.08
N LEU A 51 3.24 0.32 -1.50
CA LEU A 51 4.01 -0.86 -1.91
C LEU A 51 3.56 -2.11 -1.13
N TRP A 52 3.19 -3.14 -1.89
CA TRP A 52 2.78 -4.45 -1.41
C TRP A 52 3.78 -5.54 -1.79
N ARG A 53 4.03 -6.46 -0.85
CA ARG A 53 4.94 -7.60 -1.00
C ARG A 53 4.25 -8.90 -0.61
N HIS A 54 4.18 -9.87 -1.52
CA HIS A 54 3.78 -11.22 -1.16
C HIS A 54 4.96 -11.97 -0.54
N GLY A 55 4.83 -12.37 0.73
CA GLY A 55 5.94 -12.88 1.54
C GLY A 55 6.57 -14.17 1.03
N THR A 56 5.79 -15.10 0.49
CA THR A 56 6.28 -16.41 0.02
C THR A 56 6.45 -16.51 -1.49
N ALA A 57 5.59 -15.87 -2.28
CA ALA A 57 5.70 -15.83 -3.74
C ALA A 57 6.74 -14.81 -4.24
N GLY A 58 7.16 -13.86 -3.40
CA GLY A 58 8.08 -12.81 -3.82
C GLY A 58 7.50 -11.81 -4.82
N ALA A 59 6.17 -11.81 -5.01
CA ALA A 59 5.49 -10.85 -5.87
C ALA A 59 5.47 -9.46 -5.22
N ASN A 60 5.46 -8.42 -6.05
CA ASN A 60 5.49 -7.03 -5.64
C ASN A 60 4.45 -6.26 -6.45
N VAL A 61 3.69 -5.38 -5.80
CA VAL A 61 2.69 -4.54 -6.47
C VAL A 61 2.72 -3.15 -5.86
N ILE A 62 2.71 -2.12 -6.71
CA ILE A 62 2.39 -0.76 -6.29
C ILE A 62 0.90 -0.54 -6.51
N TRP A 63 0.22 -0.05 -5.48
CA TRP A 63 -1.13 0.51 -5.60
C TRP A 63 -0.99 2.01 -5.80
N GLU A 64 -1.36 2.49 -6.99
CA GLU A 64 -1.45 3.92 -7.30
C GLU A 64 -2.74 4.47 -6.71
N MET A 65 -2.63 5.54 -5.93
CA MET A 65 -3.79 6.14 -5.28
C MET A 65 -4.15 7.49 -5.92
N GLU A 66 -5.44 7.72 -6.11
CA GLU A 66 -5.99 9.03 -6.45
C GLU A 66 -6.79 9.56 -5.27
N GLY A 67 -6.12 10.32 -4.40
CA GLY A 67 -6.68 10.75 -3.13
C GLY A 67 -6.94 9.56 -2.20
N LEU A 68 -8.21 9.25 -1.96
CA LEU A 68 -8.65 8.15 -1.11
C LEU A 68 -9.10 6.92 -1.90
N GLU A 69 -8.90 6.90 -3.22
CA GLU A 69 -9.33 5.80 -4.08
C GLU A 69 -8.14 5.07 -4.70
N LEU A 70 -8.26 3.75 -4.84
CA LEU A 70 -7.30 2.95 -5.61
C LEU A 70 -7.56 3.21 -7.09
N ARG A 71 -6.56 3.76 -7.79
CA ARG A 71 -6.64 4.09 -9.21
C ARG A 71 -6.18 2.93 -10.08
N ASP A 72 -5.00 2.39 -9.80
CA ASP A 72 -4.42 1.27 -10.56
C ASP A 72 -3.45 0.43 -9.70
N GLY A 73 -3.06 -0.73 -10.24
CA GLY A 73 -2.09 -1.65 -9.66
C GLY A 73 -0.96 -1.98 -10.63
N TYR A 74 0.25 -1.55 -10.31
CA TYR A 74 1.44 -1.86 -11.08
C TYR A 74 2.16 -3.10 -10.52
N VAL A 75 2.16 -4.18 -11.28
CA VAL A 75 2.93 -5.38 -10.95
C VAL A 75 4.41 -5.11 -11.22
N LEU A 76 5.24 -5.25 -10.19
CA LEU A 76 6.68 -5.16 -10.29
C LEU A 76 7.28 -6.57 -10.44
N PRO A 77 8.52 -6.68 -10.95
CA PRO A 77 9.23 -7.95 -10.97
C PRO A 77 9.25 -8.62 -9.60
N ALA A 78 9.05 -9.93 -9.59
CA ALA A 78 9.19 -10.70 -8.38
C ALA A 78 10.67 -10.72 -7.96
N ALA A 79 10.89 -10.56 -6.66
CA ALA A 79 12.20 -10.77 -6.03
C ALA A 79 12.11 -11.99 -5.13
N SER A 80 13.18 -12.76 -4.97
CA SER A 80 13.17 -13.93 -4.08
C SER A 80 12.67 -13.55 -2.67
N PRO A 81 11.89 -14.40 -1.99
CA PRO A 81 11.40 -14.18 -0.63
C PRO A 81 12.48 -13.81 0.41
N GLU A 82 13.75 -14.13 0.16
CA GLU A 82 14.88 -13.74 1.03
C GLU A 82 15.14 -12.22 1.04
N TRP A 83 14.56 -11.46 0.09
CA TRP A 83 14.67 -10.02 0.01
C TRP A 83 13.40 -9.34 0.49
N THR A 84 13.59 -8.32 1.33
CA THR A 84 12.55 -7.38 1.75
C THR A 84 12.83 -6.01 1.14
N PRO A 85 11.84 -5.36 0.49
CA PRO A 85 12.04 -4.00 0.02
C PRO A 85 12.27 -3.03 1.18
N VAL A 86 13.06 -2.00 0.94
CA VAL A 86 13.32 -0.90 1.87
C VAL A 86 12.74 0.37 1.25
N VAL A 87 11.94 1.10 2.01
CA VAL A 87 11.16 2.28 1.60
C VAL A 87 11.30 3.40 2.61
#